data_AF-A0A6I1L8A0-F1
#
_entry.id   AF-A0A6I1L8A0-F1
#
_cell.length_a   1.000
_cell.length_b   1.000
_cell.length_c   1.000
_cell.angle_alpha   90.00
_cell.angle_beta   90.00
_cell.angle_gamma   90.00
#
_symmetry.space_group_name_H-M   'P 1'
#
loop_
_entity.id
_entity.type
_entity.pdbx_description
1 polymer ?
#
loop_
_entity_poly.entity_id
_entity_poly.type
_entity_poly.pdbx_seq_one_letter_code
_entity_poly.pdbx_strand_id
1 'polypeptide(L)' 'MRAIIQLGKSLGMQVIAEGVETAEQEAYVITEGCNEGQGYHYSKPLQARELVAYLKQTERNNAVIL' A
#
# COMPACT_ATOMS: atom_id res chain seq x y z
N MET A 1 8.39 -11.95 4.54
CA MET A 1 8.27 -10.50 4.22
C MET A 1 9.53 -9.72 4.61
N ARG A 2 9.93 -9.68 5.89
CA ARG A 2 11.11 -8.95 6.42
C ARG A 2 12.37 -9.01 5.54
N ALA A 3 12.81 -10.21 5.12
CA ALA A 3 14.03 -10.37 4.34
C ALA A 3 14.02 -9.59 3.01
N ILE A 4 12.88 -9.58 2.31
CA ILE A 4 12.72 -8.84 1.04
C ILE A 4 12.73 -7.34 1.29
N ILE A 5 12.07 -6.88 2.34
CA ILE A 5 12.05 -5.46 2.72
C ILE A 5 13.47 -4.98 3.05
N GLN A 6 14.24 -5.75 3.82
CA GLN A 6 15.62 -5.40 4.16
C GLN A 6 16.57 -5.47 2.96
N LEU A 7 16.34 -6.41 2.03
CA LEU A 7 17.07 -6.48 0.77
C LEU A 7 16.82 -5.22 -0.08
N GLY A 8 15.56 -4.85 -0.28
CA GLY A 8 15.20 -3.63 -1.02
C GLY A 8 15.85 -2.39 -0.42
N LYS A 9 15.76 -2.22 0.92
CA LYS A 9 16.45 -1.14 1.65
C LYS A 9 17.96 -1.12 1.42
N SER A 10 18.61 -2.27 1.52
CA SER A 10 20.07 -2.38 1.33
C SER A 10 20.51 -2.04 -0.09
N LEU A 11 19.62 -2.24 -1.07
CA LEU A 11 19.83 -1.91 -2.47
C LEU A 11 19.35 -0.49 -2.84
N GLY A 12 18.81 0.28 -1.90
CA GLY A 12 18.20 1.59 -2.17
C GLY A 12 16.96 1.51 -3.06
N MET A 13 16.26 0.37 -3.06
CA MET A 13 15.06 0.12 -3.84
C MET A 13 13.79 0.32 -3.00
N GLN A 14 12.74 0.84 -3.64
CA GLN A 14 11.39 0.82 -3.09
C GLN A 14 10.83 -0.61 -3.11
N VAL A 15 10.02 -0.93 -2.11
CA VAL A 15 9.33 -2.22 -1.98
C VAL A 15 7.85 -1.92 -1.83
N ILE A 16 7.02 -2.61 -2.61
CA ILE A 16 5.56 -2.53 -2.56
C ILE A 16 5.04 -3.87 -2.05
N ALA A 17 4.22 -3.85 -0.99
CA ALA A 17 3.53 -5.03 -0.50
C ALA A 17 2.23 -5.27 -1.28
N GLU A 18 2.21 -6.26 -2.17
CA GLU A 18 1.00 -6.64 -2.91
C GLU A 18 0.14 -7.66 -2.13
N GLY A 19 -1.18 -7.58 -2.28
CA GLY A 19 -2.14 -8.47 -1.65
C GLY A 19 -2.53 -8.09 -0.22
N VAL A 20 -2.48 -6.80 0.15
CA VAL A 20 -2.96 -6.32 1.46
C VAL A 20 -4.48 -6.29 1.48
N GLU A 21 -5.10 -7.15 2.27
CA GLU A 21 -6.55 -7.31 2.38
C GLU A 21 -7.11 -6.86 3.74
N THR A 22 -6.27 -6.82 4.78
CA THR A 22 -6.69 -6.44 6.15
C THR A 22 -5.79 -5.38 6.79
N ALA A 23 -6.32 -4.69 7.79
CA ALA A 23 -5.58 -3.67 8.55
C ALA A 23 -4.39 -4.26 9.32
N GLU A 24 -4.50 -5.53 9.77
CA GLU A 24 -3.41 -6.23 10.45
C GLU A 24 -2.24 -6.52 9.50
N GLN A 25 -2.53 -6.84 8.23
CA GLN A 25 -1.51 -7.04 7.21
C GLN A 25 -0.80 -5.74 6.86
N GLU A 26 -1.57 -4.65 6.71
CA GLU A 26 -1.02 -3.30 6.55
C GLU A 26 -0.09 -2.94 7.71
N ALA A 27 -0.57 -3.06 8.95
CA ALA A 27 0.21 -2.75 10.13
C ALA A 27 1.50 -3.57 10.19
N TYR A 28 1.43 -4.87 9.84
CA TYR A 28 2.61 -5.72 9.80
C TYR A 28 3.66 -5.21 8.80
N VAL A 29 3.30 -4.90 7.56
CA VAL A 29 4.29 -4.46 6.55
C VAL A 29 4.88 -3.08 6.88
N ILE A 30 4.09 -2.18 7.48
CA ILE A 30 4.56 -0.89 7.99
C ILE A 30 5.58 -1.09 9.11
N THR A 31 5.35 -2.00 10.05
CA THR A 31 6.30 -2.26 11.16
C THR A 31 7.62 -2.84 10.69
N GLU A 32 7.62 -3.59 9.57
CA GLU A 32 8.82 -4.06 8.89
C GLU A 32 9.50 -2.95 8.05
N GLY A 33 8.82 -1.82 7.90
CA GLY A 33 9.21 -0.60 7.20
C GLY A 33 9.07 -0.70 5.69
N CYS A 34 8.00 -1.33 5.22
CA CYS A 34 7.47 -1.19 3.86
C CYS A 34 6.31 -0.20 3.91
N ASN A 35 6.44 0.89 3.18
CA ASN A 35 5.52 2.03 3.26
C ASN A 35 4.55 2.07 2.08
N GLU A 36 4.78 1.24 1.05
CA GLU A 36 3.89 1.13 -0.11
C GLU A 36 3.16 -0.21 -0.10
N GLY A 37 1.88 -0.18 -0.45
CA GLY A 37 1.01 -1.35 -0.45
C GLY A 37 -0.06 -1.30 -1.53
N GLN A 38 -0.45 -2.47 -2.01
CA GLN A 38 -1.57 -2.67 -2.92
C GLN A 38 -2.40 -3.85 -2.45
N GLY A 39 -3.73 -3.73 -2.51
CA GLY A 39 -4.64 -4.84 -2.26
C GLY A 39 -6.05 -4.37 -1.92
N TYR A 40 -6.93 -5.33 -1.67
CA TYR A 40 -8.36 -5.08 -1.46
C TYR A 40 -8.69 -4.33 -0.18
N HIS A 41 -7.73 -4.23 0.75
CA HIS A 41 -7.84 -3.33 1.90
C HIS A 41 -8.04 -1.88 1.45
N TYR A 42 -7.35 -1.47 0.38
CA TYR A 42 -7.40 -0.12 -0.18
C TYR A 42 -8.49 0.03 -1.24
N SER A 43 -8.45 -0.86 -2.24
CA SER A 43 -9.41 -0.89 -3.34
C SER A 43 -9.26 -2.19 -4.13
N LYS A 44 -10.36 -2.62 -4.74
CA LYS A 44 -10.29 -3.54 -5.88
C LYS A 44 -9.76 -2.79 -7.12
N PRO A 45 -9.27 -3.49 -8.16
CA PRO A 45 -9.01 -2.88 -9.46
C PRO A 45 -10.22 -2.09 -9.94
N LEU A 46 -9.96 -0.85 -10.33
CA LEU A 46 -11.00 0.09 -10.76
C LEU A 46 -10.97 0.24 -12.28
N GLN A 47 -12.13 0.50 -12.87
CA GLN A 47 -12.18 0.96 -14.25
C GLN A 47 -11.68 2.42 -14.31
N ALA A 48 -11.15 2.82 -15.47
CA ALA A 48 -10.58 4.16 -15.64
C ALA A 48 -11.56 5.29 -15.26
N ARG A 49 -12.86 5.12 -15.54
CA ARG A 49 -13.90 6.10 -15.18
C ARG A 49 -14.14 6.25 -13.68
N GLU A 50 -13.73 5.27 -12.88
CA GLU A 50 -13.96 5.21 -11.43
C GLU A 50 -12.78 5.82 -10.65
N LEU A 51 -11.59 5.87 -11.27
CA LEU A 51 -10.34 6.34 -10.63
C LEU A 51 -10.46 7.76 -10.08
N VAL A 52 -10.99 8.71 -10.86
CA VAL A 52 -11.09 10.12 -10.44
C VAL A 52 -12.00 10.29 -9.22
N ALA A 53 -13.09 9.52 -9.16
CA ALA A 53 -13.99 9.54 -8.02
C ALA A 53 -13.33 8.96 -6.77
N TYR A 54 -12.61 7.84 -6.94
CA TYR A 54 -11.83 7.21 -5.86
C TYR A 54 -10.77 8.16 -5.28
N LEU A 55 -9.96 8.80 -6.13
CA LEU A 55 -8.92 9.75 -5.68
C LEU A 55 -9.50 10.96 -4.93
N LYS A 56 -10.64 11.50 -5.39
CA LYS A 56 -11.32 12.61 -4.69
C LYS A 56 -11.89 12.20 -3.33
N GLN A 57 -12.24 10.92 -3.15
CA GLN A 57 -12.71 10.39 -1.88
C GLN A 57 -11.56 10.17 -0.91
N THR A 58 -10.42 9.65 -1.37
CA THR A 58 -9.25 9.41 -0.52
C THR A 58 -8.62 10.70 -0.02
N GLU A 59 -8.54 11.76 -0.84
CA GLU A 59 -8.09 13.11 -0.42
C GLU A 59 -8.92 13.68 0.74
N ARG A 60 -10.23 13.37 0.79
CA ARG A 60 -11.12 13.83 1.86
C ARG A 60 -10.99 13.03 3.14
N ASN A 61 -10.52 11.79 3.06
CA ASN A 61 -10.46 10.84 4.17
C ASN A 61 -9.07 10.78 4.84
N ASN A 62 -8.08 11.47 4.29
CA ASN A 62 -6.73 11.68 4.84
C ASN A 62 -6.09 10.46 5.55
N ALA A 63 -6.15 9.30 4.89
CA ALA A 63 -5.40 8.12 5.26
C ALA A 63 -4.89 7.46 3.98
N VAL A 64 -3.79 7.96 3.43
CA VAL A 64 -2.93 7.17 2.55
C VAL A 64 -1.50 7.46 2.96
N ILE A 65 -0.79 6.39 3.28
CA ILE A 65 0.65 6.37 3.53
C ILE A 65 1.32 6.79 2.22
N LEU A 66 2.08 7.89 2.28
CA LEU A 66 3.13 8.21 1.31
C LEU A 66 4.42 7.50 1.73
#